data_AF-A0AAU9DYP5-F1
#
_entry.id   AF-A0AAU9DYP5-F1
#
_cell.length_a   1.000
_cell.length_b   1.000
_cell.length_c   1.000
_cell.angle_alpha   90.00
_cell.angle_beta   90.00
_cell.angle_gamma   90.00
#
_symmetry.space_group_name_H-M   'P 1'
#
loop_
_entity.id
_entity.type
_entity.pdbx_description
1 polymer ?
#
loop_
_entity_poly.entity_id
_entity_poly.type
_entity_poly.pdbx_seq_one_letter_code
_entity_poly.pdbx_strand_id
1 'polypeptide(L)'
;MDNDVISGLSSLDKHKLYIIKDFLMSEIDPEDQENFNNTIEFVKANNKDKKKKIKHELYDAKNYNRLFLDGNQYLISSFENEVLIIDKVSEDHGVDEEHTRVKLNLKTFIYIIKSKKVI
;
A
#
# COMPACT_ATOMS: atom_id res chain seq x y z
N MET A 1 -12.48 -18.82 0.52
CA MET A 1 -11.54 -17.67 0.62
C MET A 1 -10.14 -18.24 0.80
N ASP A 2 -9.12 -17.70 0.14
CA ASP A 2 -7.74 -18.22 0.20
C ASP A 2 -7.21 -18.19 1.65
N ASN A 3 -6.54 -19.26 2.11
CA ASN A 3 -6.01 -19.38 3.48
C ASN A 3 -5.02 -18.27 3.81
N ASP A 4 -4.25 -17.80 2.82
CA ASP A 4 -3.32 -16.67 2.98
C ASP A 4 -4.07 -15.36 3.26
N VAL A 5 -5.23 -15.18 2.63
CA VAL A 5 -6.09 -14.00 2.84
C VAL A 5 -6.71 -14.05 4.23
N ILE A 6 -7.23 -15.21 4.65
CA ILE A 6 -7.80 -15.40 5.98
C ILE A 6 -6.74 -15.11 7.06
N SER A 7 -5.58 -15.75 6.96
CA SER A 7 -4.47 -15.56 7.91
C SER A 7 -4.02 -14.10 7.96
N GLY A 8 -3.86 -13.46 6.80
CA GLY A 8 -3.51 -12.04 6.71
C GLY A 8 -4.53 -11.14 7.39
N LEU A 9 -5.83 -11.34 7.15
CA LEU A 9 -6.89 -10.55 7.79
C LEU A 9 -6.91 -10.75 9.32
N SER A 10 -6.75 -11.98 9.79
CA SER A 10 -6.73 -12.30 11.23
C SER A 10 -5.53 -11.70 11.97
N SER A 11 -4.44 -11.37 11.26
CA SER A 11 -3.24 -10.75 11.85
C SER A 11 -3.32 -9.21 12.02
N LEU A 12 -4.37 -8.59 11.49
CA LEU A 12 -4.55 -7.14 11.55
C LEU A 12 -5.21 -6.72 12.86
N ASP A 13 -4.46 -6.02 13.70
CA ASP A 13 -5.01 -5.34 14.86
C ASP A 13 -5.84 -4.10 14.46
N LYS A 14 -6.56 -3.52 15.43
CA LYS A 14 -7.44 -2.37 15.20
C LYS A 14 -6.72 -1.16 14.60
N HIS A 15 -5.47 -0.94 14.99
CA HIS A 15 -4.69 0.20 14.55
C HIS A 15 -4.25 0.03 13.09
N LYS A 16 -3.76 -1.15 12.73
CA LYS A 16 -3.44 -1.48 11.32
C LYS A 16 -4.67 -1.42 10.43
N LEU A 17 -5.82 -1.87 10.92
CA LEU A 17 -7.10 -1.75 10.20
C LEU A 17 -7.50 -0.29 9.98
N TYR A 18 -7.25 0.59 10.94
CA TYR A 18 -7.51 2.02 10.80
C TYR A 18 -6.64 2.63 9.69
N ILE A 19 -5.32 2.41 9.72
CA ILE A 19 -4.41 2.91 8.68
C ILE A 19 -4.80 2.39 7.30
N ILE A 20 -5.11 1.11 7.18
CA ILE A 20 -5.54 0.54 5.89
C ILE A 20 -6.82 1.23 5.39
N LYS A 21 -7.81 1.48 6.26
CA LYS A 21 -9.04 2.18 5.87
C LYS A 21 -8.76 3.61 5.44
N ASP A 22 -7.92 4.32 6.17
CA ASP A 22 -7.57 5.71 5.88
C ASP A 22 -6.78 5.82 4.58
N PHE A 23 -5.78 4.94 4.37
CA PHE A 23 -5.09 4.78 3.08
C PHE A 23 -6.06 4.55 1.93
N LEU A 24 -7.01 3.62 2.09
CA LEU A 24 -7.99 3.35 1.06
C LEU A 24 -8.77 4.62 0.74
N MET A 25 -9.26 5.35 1.75
CA MET A 25 -10.03 6.58 1.57
C MET A 25 -9.24 7.71 0.90
N SER A 26 -7.97 7.89 1.27
CA SER A 26 -7.10 8.97 0.76
C SER A 26 -6.59 8.70 -0.65
N GLU A 27 -6.19 7.47 -0.95
CA GLU A 27 -5.39 7.18 -2.14
C GLU A 27 -6.12 6.42 -3.24
N ILE A 28 -7.19 5.70 -2.90
CA ILE A 28 -7.88 4.80 -3.82
C ILE A 28 -9.28 5.31 -4.11
N ASP A 29 -9.48 5.96 -5.25
CA ASP A 29 -10.83 6.34 -5.68
C ASP A 29 -11.50 5.17 -6.43
N PRO A 30 -12.65 4.65 -5.97
CA PRO A 30 -13.37 3.58 -6.65
C PRO A 30 -13.90 3.96 -8.05
N GLU A 31 -14.15 5.26 -8.28
CA GLU A 31 -14.66 5.81 -9.55
C GLU A 31 -13.52 6.07 -10.54
N ASP A 32 -12.30 6.29 -10.05
CA ASP A 32 -11.08 6.37 -10.86
C ASP A 32 -10.49 4.97 -11.11
N GLN A 33 -10.91 4.36 -12.21
CA GLN A 33 -10.39 3.05 -12.63
C GLN A 33 -8.90 3.07 -12.97
N GLU A 34 -8.36 4.22 -13.39
CA GLU A 34 -6.94 4.35 -13.74
C GLU A 34 -6.09 4.32 -12.47
N ASN A 35 -6.43 5.13 -11.46
CA ASN A 35 -5.79 5.10 -10.13
C ASN A 35 -5.80 3.68 -9.51
N PHE A 36 -6.96 3.03 -9.53
CA PHE A 36 -7.11 1.68 -9.02
C PHE A 36 -6.21 0.67 -9.74
N ASN A 37 -6.24 0.69 -11.08
CA ASN A 37 -5.45 -0.23 -11.89
C ASN A 37 -3.95 0.03 -11.74
N ASN A 38 -3.54 1.29 -11.71
CA ASN A 38 -2.15 1.69 -11.52
C ASN A 38 -1.61 1.20 -10.17
N THR A 39 -2.38 1.32 -9.09
CA THR A 39 -2.00 0.79 -7.78
C THR A 39 -1.82 -0.73 -7.81
N ILE A 40 -2.78 -1.46 -8.42
CA ILE A 40 -2.71 -2.93 -8.53
C ILE A 40 -1.53 -3.38 -9.40
N GLU A 41 -1.29 -2.70 -10.52
CA GLU A 41 -0.16 -2.98 -11.40
C GLU A 41 1.17 -2.69 -10.69
N PHE A 42 1.26 -1.59 -9.95
CA PHE A 42 2.44 -1.24 -9.17
C PHE A 42 2.76 -2.33 -8.14
N VAL A 43 1.80 -2.71 -7.30
CA VAL A 43 2.09 -3.67 -6.21
C VAL A 43 2.41 -5.08 -6.72
N LYS A 44 1.95 -5.44 -7.92
CA LYS A 44 2.28 -6.73 -8.56
C LYS A 44 3.58 -6.71 -9.36
N ALA A 45 4.05 -5.56 -9.79
CA ALA A 45 5.25 -5.44 -10.62
C ALA A 45 6.52 -5.75 -9.82
N ASN A 46 7.50 -6.38 -10.47
CA ASN A 46 8.85 -6.49 -9.90
C ASN A 46 9.60 -5.14 -10.03
N ASN A 47 10.71 -4.99 -9.32
CA ASN A 47 11.48 -3.73 -9.31
C ASN A 47 11.98 -3.29 -10.70
N LYS A 48 12.28 -4.22 -11.62
CA LYS A 48 12.70 -3.88 -12.99
C LYS A 48 11.54 -3.29 -13.79
N ASP A 49 10.34 -3.82 -13.62
CA ASP A 49 9.13 -3.38 -14.31
C ASP A 49 8.60 -2.06 -13.74
N LYS A 50 8.64 -1.89 -12.41
CA LYS A 50 8.33 -0.61 -11.73
C LYS A 50 9.15 0.54 -12.30
N LYS A 51 10.48 0.38 -12.40
CA LYS A 51 11.39 1.40 -12.94
C LYS A 51 11.20 1.71 -14.43
N LYS A 52 10.59 0.81 -15.20
CA LYS A 52 10.33 1.01 -16.63
C LYS A 52 8.98 1.68 -16.89
N LYS A 53 7.95 1.32 -16.12
CA LYS A 53 6.57 1.76 -16.34
C LYS A 53 6.16 2.99 -15.52
N ILE A 54 6.77 3.20 -14.34
CA ILE A 54 6.24 4.13 -13.31
C ILE A 54 7.32 5.15 -12.98
N LYS A 55 7.92 5.78 -13.98
CA LYS A 55 9.16 6.57 -13.82
C LYS A 55 8.98 7.92 -13.13
N HIS A 56 7.74 8.41 -13.00
CA HIS A 56 7.45 9.79 -12.58
C HIS A 56 6.96 9.91 -11.12
N GLU A 57 6.62 8.80 -10.47
CA GLU A 57 6.05 8.77 -9.11
C GLU A 57 6.93 8.01 -8.11
N LEU A 58 8.17 7.69 -8.50
CA LEU A 58 9.10 6.95 -7.66
C LEU A 58 9.80 7.88 -6.69
N TYR A 59 9.34 7.85 -5.44
CA TYR A 59 10.07 8.45 -4.34
C TYR A 59 11.32 7.61 -4.04
N ASP A 60 12.50 8.12 -4.42
CA ASP A 60 13.79 7.58 -4.00
C ASP A 60 14.09 8.12 -2.60
N ALA A 61 13.38 7.57 -1.62
CA ALA A 61 13.60 7.91 -0.24
C ALA A 61 15.01 7.48 0.11
N LYS A 62 15.90 8.44 0.35
CA LYS A 62 17.23 8.16 0.92
C LYS A 62 17.14 7.37 2.24
N ASN A 63 15.96 7.34 2.87
CA ASN A 63 15.65 6.63 4.10
C ASN A 63 15.00 5.25 3.89
N TYR A 64 14.60 4.86 2.67
CA TYR A 64 13.95 3.56 2.41
C TYR A 64 14.60 2.81 1.25
N ASN A 65 15.03 1.57 1.49
CA ASN A 65 15.66 0.70 0.48
C ASN A 65 14.69 0.12 -0.58
N ARG A 66 13.56 0.79 -0.85
CA ARG A 66 12.49 0.28 -1.73
C ARG A 66 11.96 1.36 -2.65
N LEU A 67 11.31 0.93 -3.73
CA LEU A 67 10.58 1.80 -4.64
C LEU A 67 9.17 2.02 -4.10
N PHE A 68 8.78 3.28 -3.96
CA PHE A 68 7.45 3.67 -3.49
C PHE A 68 6.67 4.35 -4.60
N LEU A 69 5.37 4.09 -4.62
CA LEU A 69 4.38 4.93 -5.26
C LEU A 69 4.02 6.02 -4.24
N ASP A 70 4.20 7.27 -4.64
CA ASP A 70 3.93 8.44 -3.82
C ASP A 70 2.48 8.91 -3.98
N GLY A 71 1.68 8.77 -2.93
CA GLY A 71 0.30 9.25 -2.88
C GLY A 71 0.18 10.62 -2.20
N ASN A 72 -1.04 11.02 -1.85
CA ASN A 72 -1.32 12.27 -1.16
C ASN A 72 -0.72 12.27 0.26
N GLN A 73 -1.16 11.33 1.10
CA GLN A 73 -0.72 11.19 2.49
C GLN A 73 0.15 9.96 2.69
N TYR A 74 0.01 8.96 1.83
CA TYR A 74 0.63 7.65 2.02
C TYR A 74 1.66 7.33 0.95
N LEU A 75 2.69 6.58 1.36
CA LEU A 75 3.58 5.85 0.44
C LEU A 75 3.19 4.39 0.42
N ILE A 76 3.22 3.77 -0.76
CA ILE A 76 3.05 2.32 -0.88
C ILE A 76 4.21 1.68 -1.64
N SER A 77 4.73 0.59 -1.08
CA SER A 77 5.74 -0.26 -1.72
C SER A 77 5.27 -1.70 -1.71
N SER A 78 5.79 -2.49 -2.64
CA SER A 78 5.72 -3.95 -2.57
C SER A 78 7.07 -4.59 -2.89
N PHE A 79 7.37 -5.71 -2.24
CA PHE A 79 8.54 -6.52 -2.54
C PHE A 79 8.21 -7.98 -2.27
N GLU A 80 8.58 -8.86 -3.21
CA GLU A 80 8.20 -10.27 -3.21
C GLU A 80 6.68 -10.44 -3.06
N ASN A 81 6.21 -10.82 -1.88
CA ASN A 81 4.80 -11.08 -1.58
C ASN A 81 4.26 -10.22 -0.43
N GLU A 82 4.95 -9.12 -0.12
CA GLU A 82 4.57 -8.18 0.93
C GLU A 82 4.29 -6.79 0.36
N VAL A 83 3.31 -6.13 0.96
CA VAL A 83 2.96 -4.73 0.75
C VAL A 83 3.26 -3.96 2.02
N LEU A 84 3.88 -2.79 1.86
CA LEU A 84 4.18 -1.84 2.92
C LEU A 84 3.44 -0.54 2.60
N ILE A 85 2.60 -0.10 3.54
CA ILE A 85 1.92 1.19 3.53
C ILE A 85 2.58 2.04 4.62
N ILE A 86 2.88 3.30 4.31
CA ILE A 86 3.49 4.26 5.23
C ILE A 86 2.66 5.53 5.24
N ASP A 87 2.17 5.96 6.40
CA ASP A 87 1.66 7.32 6.60
C ASP A 87 2.84 8.31 6.62
N LYS A 88 3.12 8.90 5.47
CA LYS A 88 4.32 9.73 5.29
C LYS A 88 4.20 11.06 6.03
N VAL A 89 2.98 11.59 6.09
CA VAL A 89 2.70 12.88 6.75
C VAL A 89 2.91 12.75 8.25
N SER A 90 2.41 11.69 8.87
CA SER A 90 2.64 11.44 10.29
C SER A 90 4.12 11.21 10.62
N GLU A 91 4.86 10.46 9.79
CA GLU A 91 6.32 10.30 9.98
C GLU A 91 7.08 11.62 9.83
N ASP A 92 6.73 12.45 8.84
CA ASP A 92 7.32 13.78 8.65
C ASP A 92 7.05 14.72 9.86
N HIS A 93 5.97 14.47 10.60
CA HIS A 93 5.64 15.16 11.84
C HIS A 93 6.23 14.51 13.12
N GLY A 94 7.05 13.46 12.97
CA GLY A 94 7.78 12.84 14.07
C GLY A 94 7.03 11.74 14.82
N VAL A 95 5.97 11.17 14.23
CA VAL A 95 5.32 9.97 14.77
C VAL A 95 6.17 8.73 14.48
N ASP A 96 6.31 7.85 15.48
CA ASP A 96 7.14 6.65 15.37
C ASP A 96 6.64 5.66 14.31
N GLU A 97 7.59 4.98 13.66
CA GLU A 97 7.34 4.05 12.54
C GLU A 97 6.38 2.91 12.88
N GLU A 98 6.33 2.49 14.15
CA GLU A 98 5.43 1.44 14.63
C GLU A 98 3.95 1.86 14.59
N HIS A 99 3.69 3.16 14.55
CA HIS A 99 2.37 3.76 14.50
C HIS A 99 1.97 4.29 13.12
N THR A 100 2.88 4.30 12.16
CA THR A 100 2.64 4.87 10.81
C THR A 100 2.76 3.82 9.71
N ARG A 101 3.38 2.67 9.98
CA ARG A 101 3.66 1.63 8.98
C ARG A 101 2.81 0.39 9.16
N VAL A 102 2.25 -0.09 8.04
CA VAL A 102 1.53 -1.36 7.99
C VAL A 102 2.15 -2.27 6.95
N LYS A 103 2.46 -3.51 7.36
CA LYS A 103 2.89 -4.59 6.48
C LYS A 103 1.81 -5.64 6.38
N LEU A 104 1.54 -6.11 5.18
CA LEU A 104 0.60 -7.19 4.93
C LEU A 104 0.96 -7.97 3.67
N ASN A 105 0.46 -9.20 3.57
CA ASN A 105 0.63 -10.03 2.38
C ASN A 105 -0.05 -9.39 1.16
N LEU A 106 0.60 -9.46 0.00
CA LEU A 106 0.12 -8.94 -1.27
C LEU A 106 -1.27 -9.46 -1.66
N LYS A 107 -1.56 -10.75 -1.46
CA LYS A 107 -2.88 -11.34 -1.73
C LYS A 107 -3.96 -10.71 -0.84
N THR A 108 -3.67 -10.55 0.45
CA THR A 108 -4.57 -9.91 1.42
C THR A 108 -4.84 -8.46 1.04
N PHE A 109 -3.79 -7.72 0.67
CA PHE A 109 -3.91 -6.34 0.21
C PHE A 109 -4.78 -6.21 -1.04
N ILE A 110 -4.53 -7.03 -2.07
CA ILE A 110 -5.32 -7.04 -3.31
C ILE A 110 -6.79 -7.37 -3.01
N TYR A 111 -7.05 -8.31 -2.10
CA TYR A 111 -8.40 -8.64 -1.67
C TYR A 111 -9.09 -7.44 -1.01
N ILE A 112 -8.41 -6.75 -0.10
CA ILE A 112 -8.93 -5.56 0.59
C ILE A 112 -9.27 -4.46 -0.41
N ILE A 113 -8.34 -4.11 -1.31
CA ILE A 113 -8.55 -3.06 -2.32
C ILE A 113 -9.72 -3.39 -3.24
N LYS A 114 -9.80 -4.65 -3.73
CA LYS A 114 -10.92 -5.07 -4.58
C LYS A 114 -12.26 -5.04 -3.85
N SER A 115 -12.24 -5.38 -2.57
CA SER A 115 -13.44 -5.33 -1.72
C SER A 115 -13.85 -3.90 -1.40
N LYS A 116 -12.95 -2.90 -1.48
CA LYS A 116 -13.30 -1.49 -1.31
C LYS A 116 -14.38 -1.02 -2.28
N LYS A 117 -14.43 -1.57 -3.50
CA LYS A 117 -15.53 -1.28 -4.45
C LYS A 117 -16.92 -1.71 -3.92
N VAL A 118 -16.98 -2.51 -2.87
CA VAL A 118 -18.20 -3.09 -2.28
C VAL A 118 -18.45 -2.55 -0.87
N ILE A 119 -17.51 -1.80 -0.28
CA ILE A 119 -17.62 -1.25 1.09
C ILE A 119 -18.09 0.21 1.03
#